data_AF-A0A9W5TDC6-F1
#
_entry.id   AF-A0A9W5TDC6-F1
#
_cell.length_a   1.000
_cell.length_b   1.000
_cell.length_c   1.000
_cell.angle_alpha   90.00
_cell.angle_beta   90.00
_cell.angle_gamma   90.00
#
_symmetry.space_group_name_H-M   'P 1'
#
loop_
_entity.id
_entity.type
_entity.pdbx_description
1 polymer ?
#
loop_
_entity_poly.entity_id
_entity_poly.type
_entity_poly.pdbx_seq_one_letter_code
_entity_poly.pdbx_strand_id
1 'polypeptide(L)'
;MGEGIGPGDTSSAPNANADPGPPRRKLVVDTGAYNRSTYIDRSGDEIYATRGIIKEIERFKDNNPIGAHIRSVFNLIERDPLDSDIAAVKRFAALTGDLPTLSANDICCIALTYRLQLETGDTCHLRSEPLPLSITKINNKKGNLSVSLPKTKGGKRKSKDIDNSNTGFDCWITPENVHSYNITSSTKEPPQSVACMTTDFAMQNVLIHMGLNVVTLDGFATKSVRSWGHMCRACFDIYPNTLRQFCENCGNATVDRVPLVVDGETGEVRVKDTRKWINNRGTIYTQPKPVTGKSKQMYIVSEDQLMMPRYRNQLREMNRKNAVDEISHFNADDGKIGAGFGAPNKQLPALVRVPVGLGRGNPNSNKWMQKHKRLLRE
;
A
#
# COMPACT_ATOMS: atom_id res chain seq x y z
N MET A 1 9.39 51.47 66.73
CA MET A 1 10.01 50.14 66.91
C MET A 1 8.89 49.14 66.97
N GLY A 2 8.62 48.47 65.86
CA GLY A 2 7.49 47.56 65.73
C GLY A 2 7.33 47.16 64.28
N GLU A 3 8.05 46.11 63.88
CA GLU A 3 7.77 45.36 62.66
C GLU A 3 7.71 43.88 63.02
N GLY A 4 6.57 43.26 62.71
CA GLY A 4 6.24 41.89 63.02
C GLY A 4 6.89 40.92 62.04
N ILE A 5 7.35 39.79 62.58
CA ILE A 5 7.92 38.67 61.83
C ILE A 5 6.78 37.70 61.51
N GLY A 6 6.48 37.52 60.22
CA GLY A 6 5.52 36.54 59.72
C GLY A 6 6.07 35.10 59.75
N PRO A 7 5.19 34.06 59.70
CA PRO A 7 5.60 32.67 59.72
C PRO A 7 6.16 32.25 58.36
N GLY A 8 7.26 31.48 58.38
CA GLY A 8 7.93 30.97 57.19
C GLY A 8 7.13 29.85 56.51
N ASP A 9 6.80 30.06 55.24
CA ASP A 9 6.33 29.04 54.32
C ASP A 9 7.44 28.02 54.07
N THR A 10 7.23 26.78 54.51
CA THR A 10 8.05 25.63 54.12
C THR A 10 7.56 25.14 52.76
N SER A 11 8.20 25.63 51.69
CA SER A 11 8.01 25.09 50.34
C SER A 11 8.58 23.68 50.27
N SER A 12 7.69 22.69 50.26
CA SER A 12 8.00 21.31 49.94
C SER A 12 8.52 21.22 48.50
N ALA A 13 9.83 21.00 48.34
CA ALA A 13 10.44 20.68 47.06
C ALA A 13 9.83 19.38 46.49
N PRO A 14 9.49 19.32 45.19
CA PRO A 14 9.00 18.09 44.59
C PRO A 14 10.11 17.05 44.55
N ASN A 15 9.77 15.86 45.03
CA ASN A 15 10.63 14.69 45.16
C ASN A 15 11.21 14.29 43.79
N ALA A 16 12.52 14.52 43.58
CA ALA A 16 13.24 14.22 42.33
C ALA A 16 13.65 12.74 42.20
N ASN A 17 12.80 11.82 42.68
CA ASN A 17 13.01 10.37 42.57
C ASN A 17 11.67 9.70 42.25
N ALA A 18 11.13 10.00 41.07
CA ALA A 18 10.16 9.12 40.43
C ALA A 18 10.97 8.11 39.60
N ASP A 19 10.90 6.84 39.98
CA ASP A 19 11.42 5.71 39.20
C ASP A 19 10.95 5.88 37.73
N PRO A 20 11.86 5.99 36.74
CA PRO A 20 11.43 6.10 35.36
C PRO A 20 10.75 4.77 35.01
N GLY A 21 9.43 4.80 34.87
CA GLY A 21 8.66 3.66 34.40
C GLY A 21 9.23 3.09 33.09
N PRO A 22 8.75 1.90 32.65
CA PRO A 22 9.27 1.25 31.45
C PRO A 22 9.35 2.24 30.29
N PRO A 23 10.45 2.24 29.51
CA PRO A 23 10.70 3.23 28.49
C PRO A 23 9.53 3.28 27.52
N ARG A 24 8.90 4.45 27.42
CA ARG A 24 7.77 4.66 26.52
C ARG A 24 8.25 4.54 25.09
N ARG A 25 7.49 3.86 24.25
CA ARG A 25 7.79 3.76 22.84
C ARG A 25 7.44 5.08 22.14
N LYS A 26 8.26 5.46 21.17
CA LYS A 26 8.05 6.66 20.35
C LYS A 26 7.21 6.28 19.13
N LEU A 27 5.99 6.83 19.03
CA LEU A 27 5.05 6.56 17.96
C LEU A 27 4.90 7.78 17.05
N VAL A 28 5.34 7.68 15.80
CA VAL A 28 5.07 8.70 14.79
C VAL A 28 3.73 8.42 14.12
N VAL A 29 2.87 9.42 14.04
CA VAL A 29 1.52 9.26 13.48
C VAL A 29 1.32 10.03 12.18
N ASP A 30 0.73 9.36 11.20
CA ASP A 30 0.14 9.96 10.00
C ASP A 30 -1.24 10.59 10.31
N THR A 31 -1.66 11.59 9.53
CA THR A 31 -2.99 12.23 9.62
C THR A 31 -4.10 11.19 9.54
N GLY A 32 -4.01 10.26 8.57
CA GLY A 32 -5.00 9.21 8.37
C GLY A 32 -5.04 8.19 9.51
N ALA A 33 -3.91 7.98 10.19
CA ALA A 33 -3.81 7.13 11.37
C ALA A 33 -4.39 7.80 12.61
N TYR A 34 -4.01 9.06 12.87
CA TYR A 34 -4.51 9.85 13.99
C TYR A 34 -6.05 9.97 13.95
N ASN A 35 -6.60 10.25 12.77
CA ASN A 35 -8.04 10.47 12.58
C ASN A 35 -8.88 9.19 12.54
N ARG A 36 -8.28 7.99 12.56
CA ARG A 36 -9.03 6.72 12.49
C ARG A 36 -8.73 5.72 13.59
N SER A 37 -7.55 5.76 14.18
CA SER A 37 -7.18 4.80 15.22
C SER A 37 -8.02 5.01 16.49
N THR A 38 -8.39 3.87 17.09
CA THR A 38 -9.02 3.76 18.41
C THR A 38 -8.03 3.29 19.48
N TYR A 39 -6.81 2.87 19.09
CA TYR A 39 -5.83 2.24 19.96
C TYR A 39 -4.67 3.14 20.37
N ILE A 40 -4.59 4.36 19.83
CA ILE A 40 -3.59 5.36 20.23
C ILE A 40 -3.60 5.60 21.75
N ASP A 41 -4.76 5.51 22.40
CA ASP A 41 -4.93 5.71 23.85
C ASP A 41 -4.37 4.55 24.70
N ARG A 42 -4.41 3.33 24.17
CA ARG A 42 -4.10 2.11 24.95
C ARG A 42 -2.63 1.78 25.01
N SER A 43 -1.79 2.39 24.17
CA SER A 43 -0.38 2.03 24.09
C SER A 43 0.51 2.71 25.12
N GLY A 44 0.12 3.88 25.65
CA GLY A 44 0.95 4.65 26.59
C GLY A 44 2.21 5.26 25.95
N ASP A 45 2.22 5.34 24.61
CA ASP A 45 3.35 5.78 23.80
C ASP A 45 3.51 7.31 23.78
N GLU A 46 4.73 7.79 23.49
CA GLU A 46 4.99 9.19 23.17
C GLU A 46 4.65 9.45 21.70
N ILE A 47 3.65 10.29 21.45
CA ILE A 47 3.11 10.51 20.10
C ILE A 47 3.79 11.71 19.46
N TYR A 48 4.41 11.50 18.30
CA TYR A 48 5.09 12.52 17.51
C TYR A 48 4.37 12.77 16.19
N ALA A 49 4.30 14.04 15.78
CA ALA A 49 3.88 14.43 14.45
C ALA A 49 4.70 15.60 13.92
N THR A 50 4.82 15.67 12.60
CA THR A 50 5.44 16.81 11.91
C THR A 50 4.49 17.99 11.86
N ARG A 51 5.05 19.19 11.70
CA ARG A 51 4.25 20.42 11.59
C ARG A 51 3.24 20.39 10.43
N GLY A 52 3.60 19.73 9.33
CA GLY A 52 2.72 19.55 8.18
C GLY A 52 1.47 18.72 8.51
N ILE A 53 1.67 17.62 9.25
CA ILE A 53 0.60 16.73 9.70
C ILE A 53 -0.28 17.40 10.74
N ILE A 54 0.30 18.15 11.69
CA ILE A 54 -0.47 18.88 12.72
C ILE A 54 -1.46 19.85 12.07
N LYS A 55 -1.01 20.64 11.09
CA LYS A 55 -1.90 21.55 10.33
C LYS A 55 -3.01 20.81 9.59
N GLU A 56 -2.71 19.61 9.08
CA GLU A 56 -3.69 18.78 8.38
C GLU A 56 -4.73 18.21 9.35
N ILE A 57 -4.29 17.77 10.52
CA ILE A 57 -5.15 17.34 11.63
C ILE A 57 -6.05 18.50 12.06
N GLU A 58 -5.52 19.70 12.27
CA GLU A 58 -6.30 20.90 12.62
C GLU A 58 -7.38 21.20 11.58
N ARG A 59 -7.05 21.20 10.29
CA ARG A 59 -8.04 21.35 9.22
C ARG A 59 -9.10 20.26 9.22
N PHE A 60 -8.73 19.03 9.58
CA PHE A 60 -9.70 17.94 9.71
C PHE A 60 -10.62 18.15 10.92
N LYS A 61 -10.10 18.69 12.04
CA LYS A 61 -10.90 19.05 13.22
C LYS A 61 -11.95 20.11 12.89
N ASP A 62 -11.57 21.14 12.12
CA ASP A 62 -12.49 22.21 11.70
C ASP A 62 -13.66 21.67 10.88
N ASN A 63 -13.39 20.69 10.00
CA ASN A 63 -14.41 20.06 9.17
C ASN A 63 -15.26 19.01 9.92
N ASN A 64 -14.75 18.42 11.00
CA ASN A 64 -15.44 17.38 11.77
C ASN A 64 -15.21 17.53 13.29
N PRO A 65 -15.92 18.47 13.94
CA PRO A 65 -15.67 18.83 15.34
C PRO A 65 -16.06 17.73 16.35
N ILE A 66 -17.06 16.89 16.04
CA ILE A 66 -17.50 15.80 16.94
C ILE A 66 -16.43 14.70 17.02
N GLY A 67 -15.87 14.30 15.88
CA GLY A 67 -14.79 13.31 15.84
C GLY A 67 -13.45 13.82 16.39
N ALA A 68 -13.29 15.14 16.48
CA ALA A 68 -12.10 15.79 17.03
C ALA A 68 -12.07 15.83 18.56
N HIS A 69 -13.23 15.94 19.21
CA HIS A 69 -13.33 16.10 20.67
C HIS A 69 -12.83 14.87 21.44
N ILE A 70 -13.03 13.67 20.90
CA ILE A 70 -12.49 12.42 21.47
C ILE A 70 -10.95 12.40 21.45
N ARG A 71 -10.32 13.21 20.58
CA ARG A 71 -8.88 13.21 20.32
C ARG A 71 -8.13 14.38 20.95
N SER A 72 -8.78 15.29 21.67
CA SER A 72 -8.10 16.38 22.38
C SER A 72 -7.41 15.92 23.67
N VAL A 73 -7.58 14.65 24.05
CA VAL A 73 -6.95 14.04 25.23
C VAL A 73 -5.48 13.67 24.96
N PHE A 74 -5.06 13.57 23.70
CA PHE A 74 -3.71 13.16 23.34
C PHE A 74 -2.71 14.32 23.37
N ASN A 75 -1.58 14.12 24.04
CA ASN A 75 -0.45 15.05 23.98
C ASN A 75 0.40 14.75 22.74
N LEU A 76 0.21 15.54 21.68
CA LEU A 76 0.95 15.41 20.43
C LEU A 76 2.22 16.25 20.47
N ILE A 77 3.38 15.62 20.32
CA ILE A 77 4.69 16.29 20.30
C ILE A 77 5.02 16.72 18.88
N GLU A 78 5.07 18.02 18.64
CA GLU A 78 5.53 18.57 17.36
C GLU A 78 7.04 18.38 17.20
N ARG A 79 7.44 17.70 16.12
CA ARG A 79 8.85 17.53 15.77
C ARG A 79 9.03 17.37 14.27
N ASP A 80 9.96 18.14 13.72
CA ASP A 80 10.31 18.05 12.29
C ASP A 80 11.64 17.28 12.08
N PRO A 81 11.77 16.52 10.98
CA PRO A 81 13.00 15.80 10.64
C PRO A 81 14.10 16.74 10.13
N LEU A 82 15.34 16.25 10.08
CA LEU A 82 16.44 17.00 9.47
C LEU A 82 16.41 16.84 7.93
N ASP A 83 16.91 17.85 7.21
CA ASP A 83 17.02 17.80 5.75
C ASP A 83 17.83 16.60 5.22
N SER A 84 18.83 16.13 6.00
CA SER A 84 19.59 14.93 5.68
C SER A 84 18.73 13.67 5.62
N ASP A 85 17.75 13.55 6.52
CA ASP A 85 16.89 12.37 6.64
C ASP A 85 15.85 12.37 5.54
N ILE A 86 15.29 13.56 5.23
CA ILE A 86 14.39 13.76 4.10
C ILE A 86 15.10 13.35 2.81
N ALA A 87 16.36 13.73 2.63
CA ALA A 87 17.14 13.34 1.45
C ALA A 87 17.37 11.82 1.39
N ALA A 88 17.68 11.17 2.53
CA ALA A 88 17.85 9.73 2.60
C ALA A 88 16.56 8.98 2.22
N VAL A 89 15.42 9.37 2.79
CA VAL A 89 14.11 8.76 2.49
C VAL A 89 13.72 8.98 1.03
N LYS A 90 13.95 10.17 0.47
CA LYS A 90 13.66 10.44 -0.95
C LYS A 90 14.47 9.53 -1.88
N ARG A 91 15.77 9.35 -1.58
CA ARG A 91 16.62 8.41 -2.33
C ARG A 91 16.10 7.00 -2.22
N PHE A 92 15.76 6.56 -1.01
CA PHE A 92 15.25 5.21 -0.77
C PHE A 92 13.91 4.95 -1.49
N ALA A 93 12.95 5.87 -1.37
CA ALA A 93 11.66 5.78 -2.05
C ALA A 93 11.77 5.84 -3.58
N ALA A 94 12.81 6.48 -4.12
CA ALA A 94 13.10 6.44 -5.55
C ALA A 94 13.58 5.05 -5.98
N LEU A 95 14.38 4.36 -5.14
CA LEU A 95 14.83 3.00 -5.39
C LEU A 95 13.70 1.97 -5.28
N THR A 96 12.75 2.13 -4.35
CA THR A 96 11.57 1.26 -4.27
C THR A 96 10.55 1.54 -5.38
N GLY A 97 10.59 2.74 -5.96
CA GLY A 97 9.64 3.20 -6.97
C GLY A 97 8.35 3.80 -6.40
N ASP A 98 8.25 3.97 -5.08
CA ASP A 98 7.07 4.53 -4.40
C ASP A 98 7.09 6.07 -4.31
N LEU A 99 8.23 6.72 -4.61
CA LEU A 99 8.36 8.18 -4.53
C LEU A 99 7.25 8.98 -5.25
N PRO A 100 6.78 8.60 -6.46
CA PRO A 100 5.69 9.33 -7.13
C PRO A 100 4.34 9.25 -6.40
N THR A 101 4.16 8.24 -5.54
CA THR A 101 2.91 8.03 -4.80
C THR A 101 2.88 8.79 -3.48
N LEU A 102 4.05 9.04 -2.88
CA LEU A 102 4.20 9.71 -1.58
C LEU A 102 4.04 11.24 -1.68
N SER A 103 3.40 11.83 -0.68
CA SER A 103 3.29 13.27 -0.46
C SER A 103 4.52 13.84 0.28
N ALA A 104 4.65 15.16 0.32
CA ALA A 104 5.71 15.82 1.10
C ALA A 104 5.57 15.55 2.60
N ASN A 105 4.34 15.54 3.12
CA ASN A 105 4.05 15.22 4.53
C ASN A 105 4.42 13.76 4.84
N ASP A 106 4.13 12.84 3.90
CA ASP A 106 4.41 11.41 4.05
C ASP A 106 5.93 11.17 4.15
N ILE A 107 6.70 11.83 3.28
CA ILE A 107 8.16 11.77 3.30
C ILE A 107 8.70 12.32 4.63
N CYS A 108 8.18 13.44 5.11
CA CYS A 108 8.58 14.00 6.41
C CYS A 108 8.24 13.06 7.58
N CYS A 109 7.09 12.38 7.54
CA CYS A 109 6.68 11.40 8.54
C CYS A 109 7.63 10.20 8.60
N ILE A 110 7.98 9.65 7.43
CA ILE A 110 8.96 8.56 7.32
C ILE A 110 10.34 9.02 7.80
N ALA A 111 10.77 10.23 7.41
CA ALA A 111 12.05 10.81 7.81
C ALA A 111 12.14 11.06 9.32
N LEU A 112 11.05 11.51 9.93
CA LEU A 112 10.97 11.67 11.39
C LEU A 112 11.09 10.31 12.10
N THR A 113 10.40 9.28 11.58
CA THR A 113 10.51 7.91 12.11
C THR A 113 11.95 7.40 12.03
N TYR A 114 12.61 7.61 10.88
CA TYR A 114 14.01 7.26 10.68
C TYR A 114 14.93 7.99 11.67
N ARG A 115 14.74 9.31 11.87
CA ARG A 115 15.50 10.09 12.85
C ARG A 115 15.35 9.57 14.27
N LEU A 116 14.12 9.30 14.70
CA LEU A 116 13.85 8.77 16.04
C LEU A 116 14.51 7.40 16.25
N GLN A 117 14.54 6.55 15.22
CA GLN A 117 15.23 5.26 15.26
C GLN A 117 16.76 5.43 15.35
N LEU A 118 17.34 6.44 14.69
CA LEU A 118 18.77 6.73 14.86
C LEU A 118 19.11 7.18 16.28
N GLU A 119 18.22 7.92 16.92
CA GLU A 119 18.41 8.42 18.29
C GLU A 119 18.36 7.33 19.36
N THR A 120 17.70 6.20 19.11
CA THR A 120 17.72 5.07 20.05
C THR A 120 19.05 4.31 20.00
N GLY A 121 19.87 4.49 18.95
CA GLY A 121 21.11 3.76 18.74
C GLY A 121 20.92 2.37 18.09
N ASP A 122 19.69 1.87 18.03
CA ASP A 122 19.34 0.57 17.46
C ASP A 122 19.27 0.62 15.93
N THR A 123 20.43 0.69 15.27
CA THR A 123 20.51 0.82 13.80
C THR A 123 20.71 -0.50 13.06
N CYS A 124 20.78 -1.62 13.77
CA CYS A 124 21.09 -2.94 13.20
C CYS A 124 20.09 -3.43 12.13
N HIS A 125 18.84 -2.99 12.19
CA HIS A 125 17.79 -3.36 11.23
C HIS A 125 17.61 -2.35 10.09
N LEU A 126 18.23 -1.17 10.19
CA LEU A 126 18.07 -0.11 9.20
C LEU A 126 18.82 -0.45 7.91
N ARG A 127 18.15 -0.21 6.77
CA ARG A 127 18.69 -0.51 5.45
C ARG A 127 18.87 0.77 4.63
N SER A 128 20.02 0.90 3.97
CA SER A 128 20.33 2.00 3.07
C SER A 128 19.81 1.80 1.64
N GLU A 129 19.60 0.53 1.25
CA GLU A 129 19.08 0.14 -0.05
C GLU A 129 17.93 -0.86 0.14
N PRO A 130 16.90 -0.83 -0.72
CA PRO A 130 15.83 -1.80 -0.64
C PRO A 130 16.35 -3.20 -0.97
N LEU A 131 15.77 -4.19 -0.33
CA LEU A 131 16.15 -5.59 -0.54
C LEU A 131 15.97 -5.97 -2.02
N PRO A 132 16.93 -6.72 -2.58
CA PRO A 132 16.77 -7.23 -3.92
C PRO A 132 15.57 -8.16 -3.97
N LEU A 133 14.79 -8.06 -5.04
CA LEU A 133 13.65 -8.93 -5.29
C LEU A 133 14.15 -10.36 -5.51
N SER A 134 14.24 -11.15 -4.45
CA SER A 134 14.50 -12.59 -4.54
C SER A 134 13.22 -13.29 -4.95
N ILE A 135 13.13 -13.66 -6.23
CA ILE A 135 11.97 -14.36 -6.78
C ILE A 135 12.14 -15.85 -6.54
N THR A 136 11.61 -16.37 -5.44
CA THR A 136 11.50 -17.82 -5.22
C THR A 136 10.32 -18.37 -6.01
N LYS A 137 10.62 -19.12 -7.09
CA LYS A 137 9.62 -19.87 -7.87
C LYS A 137 9.05 -21.00 -7.00
N ILE A 138 7.91 -20.79 -6.36
CA ILE A 138 7.19 -21.88 -5.68
C ILE A 138 6.56 -22.76 -6.76
N ASN A 139 7.23 -23.85 -7.11
CA ASN A 139 6.65 -24.91 -7.93
C ASN A 139 5.54 -25.59 -7.14
N ASN A 140 4.28 -25.24 -7.40
CA ASN A 140 3.12 -26.01 -6.97
C ASN A 140 3.06 -27.35 -7.74
N LYS A 141 4.00 -28.26 -7.46
CA LYS A 141 4.02 -29.65 -7.97
C LYS A 141 3.59 -30.70 -6.92
N LYS A 142 3.04 -30.28 -5.78
CA LYS A 142 2.41 -31.21 -4.82
C LYS A 142 1.05 -30.70 -4.35
N GLY A 143 0.13 -30.58 -5.29
CA GLY A 143 -1.31 -30.50 -5.00
C GLY A 143 -1.93 -31.89 -4.96
N ASN A 144 -1.49 -32.78 -4.06
CA ASN A 144 -2.30 -33.94 -3.70
C ASN A 144 -3.39 -33.45 -2.74
N LEU A 145 -4.50 -32.94 -3.30
CA LEU A 145 -5.80 -33.04 -2.67
C LEU A 145 -6.56 -34.18 -3.36
N SER A 146 -6.14 -35.42 -3.06
CA SER A 146 -7.01 -36.57 -3.22
C SER A 146 -7.90 -36.65 -1.99
N VAL A 147 -9.10 -36.09 -2.05
CA VAL A 147 -10.20 -36.56 -1.21
C VAL A 147 -11.06 -37.46 -2.09
N SER A 148 -10.67 -38.72 -2.13
CA SER A 148 -11.54 -39.82 -2.54
C SER A 148 -12.74 -39.86 -1.59
N LEU A 149 -13.95 -39.66 -2.10
CA LEU A 149 -15.17 -39.96 -1.36
C LEU A 149 -15.34 -41.49 -1.27
N PRO A 150 -15.48 -42.08 -0.07
CA PRO A 150 -16.13 -43.36 0.08
C PRO A 150 -17.60 -43.14 0.49
N LYS A 151 -18.51 -43.78 -0.26
CA LYS A 151 -19.88 -44.04 0.19
C LYS A 151 -19.83 -45.05 1.34
N THR A 152 -20.42 -44.75 2.49
CA THR A 152 -21.04 -45.77 3.36
C THR A 152 -22.12 -45.18 4.27
N LYS A 153 -23.20 -45.96 4.41
CA LYS A 153 -24.40 -45.75 5.23
C LYS A 153 -24.09 -45.88 6.74
N GLY A 154 -24.84 -45.12 7.55
CA GLY A 154 -25.34 -45.52 8.88
C GLY A 154 -24.34 -45.69 10.03
N GLY A 155 -24.51 -44.90 11.10
CA GLY A 155 -23.90 -45.21 12.41
C GLY A 155 -23.79 -44.03 13.37
N LYS A 156 -24.56 -44.04 14.46
CA LYS A 156 -24.48 -43.14 15.63
C LYS A 156 -23.12 -43.26 16.35
N ARG A 157 -22.49 -42.13 16.76
CA ARG A 157 -22.27 -41.72 18.17
C ARG A 157 -21.18 -40.64 18.38
N LYS A 158 -21.45 -39.86 19.45
CA LYS A 158 -20.58 -39.11 20.37
C LYS A 158 -20.11 -37.70 19.97
N SER A 159 -20.64 -36.74 20.74
CA SER A 159 -20.17 -35.38 20.94
C SER A 159 -18.71 -35.35 21.37
N LYS A 160 -17.91 -34.59 20.63
CA LYS A 160 -16.54 -34.22 20.97
C LYS A 160 -16.43 -32.71 20.82
N ASP A 161 -15.89 -32.07 21.85
CA ASP A 161 -15.80 -30.62 22.00
C ASP A 161 -15.24 -29.93 20.75
N ILE A 162 -15.95 -28.91 20.29
CA ILE A 162 -15.54 -28.08 19.16
C ILE A 162 -14.58 -27.02 19.69
N ASP A 163 -13.29 -27.31 19.60
CA ASP A 163 -12.26 -26.27 19.61
C ASP A 163 -12.47 -25.43 18.34
N ASN A 164 -13.04 -24.25 18.53
CA ASN A 164 -13.49 -23.38 17.45
C ASN A 164 -12.31 -22.60 16.86
N SER A 165 -11.39 -23.29 16.20
CA SER A 165 -10.33 -22.69 15.39
C SER A 165 -10.62 -22.87 13.90
N ASN A 166 -11.86 -22.60 13.47
CA ASN A 166 -12.21 -22.63 12.05
C ASN A 166 -12.00 -21.24 11.43
N THR A 167 -10.73 -20.82 11.34
CA THR A 167 -10.30 -19.70 10.47
C THR A 167 -10.17 -20.18 9.02
N GLY A 168 -11.26 -20.78 8.51
CA GLY A 168 -11.45 -21.14 7.11
C GLY A 168 -12.53 -20.26 6.49
N PHE A 169 -12.62 -20.28 5.16
CA PHE A 169 -13.49 -19.47 4.27
C PHE A 169 -15.03 -19.55 4.53
N ASP A 170 -15.46 -20.14 5.65
CA ASP A 170 -16.84 -20.54 5.97
C ASP A 170 -17.42 -19.84 7.21
N CYS A 171 -16.73 -18.85 7.79
CA CYS A 171 -17.25 -18.05 8.90
C CYS A 171 -17.85 -16.72 8.41
N TRP A 172 -19.11 -16.46 8.77
CA TRP A 172 -19.76 -15.17 8.52
C TRP A 172 -19.05 -14.08 9.33
N ILE A 173 -18.82 -12.90 8.71
CA ILE A 173 -18.32 -11.74 9.42
C ILE A 173 -19.46 -11.19 10.31
N THR A 174 -19.33 -11.31 11.63
CA THR A 174 -20.21 -10.74 12.65
C THR A 174 -19.58 -9.46 13.23
N PRO A 175 -20.37 -8.56 13.84
CA PRO A 175 -19.82 -7.38 14.53
C PRO A 175 -18.76 -7.70 15.59
N GLU A 176 -18.77 -8.92 16.12
CA GLU A 176 -17.84 -9.41 17.14
C GLU A 176 -16.52 -9.92 16.54
N ASN A 177 -16.52 -10.40 15.30
CA ASN A 177 -15.34 -10.96 14.62
C ASN A 177 -14.75 -10.04 13.53
N VAL A 178 -15.40 -8.90 13.27
CA VAL A 178 -14.93 -7.91 12.29
C VAL A 178 -13.52 -7.42 12.59
N HIS A 179 -13.15 -7.34 13.88
CA HIS A 179 -11.85 -6.89 14.33
C HIS A 179 -10.75 -7.96 14.25
N SER A 180 -11.07 -9.23 14.00
CA SER A 180 -10.10 -10.33 13.93
C SER A 180 -9.91 -10.89 12.51
N TYR A 181 -10.76 -10.49 11.56
CA TYR A 181 -10.68 -10.95 10.18
C TYR A 181 -9.42 -10.39 9.48
N ASN A 182 -8.56 -11.29 8.96
CA ASN A 182 -7.23 -11.03 8.37
C ASN A 182 -6.05 -10.77 9.31
N ILE A 183 -6.20 -10.89 10.64
CA ILE A 183 -5.09 -10.66 11.57
C ILE A 183 -4.43 -11.99 11.94
N THR A 184 -3.18 -12.19 11.51
CA THR A 184 -2.32 -13.26 12.03
C THR A 184 -1.41 -12.66 13.09
N SER A 185 -1.82 -12.71 14.36
CA SER A 185 -1.01 -12.19 15.47
C SER A 185 0.08 -13.20 15.85
N SER A 186 1.33 -12.93 15.50
CA SER A 186 2.49 -13.66 16.05
C SER A 186 2.91 -13.00 17.37
N THR A 187 2.78 -13.70 18.49
CA THR A 187 2.90 -13.16 19.85
C THR A 187 4.32 -13.15 20.44
N LYS A 188 5.40 -12.94 19.66
CA LYS A 188 6.78 -13.13 20.17
C LYS A 188 7.82 -12.15 19.63
N GLU A 189 7.62 -10.84 19.79
CA GLU A 189 8.67 -9.85 19.51
C GLU A 189 8.83 -8.90 20.71
N PRO A 190 10.07 -8.47 21.03
CA PRO A 190 10.27 -7.45 22.05
C PRO A 190 9.58 -6.13 21.64
N PRO A 191 9.13 -5.32 22.62
CA PRO A 191 8.54 -4.02 22.34
C PRO A 191 9.55 -3.14 21.61
N GLN A 192 9.19 -2.75 20.40
CA GLN A 192 10.04 -1.90 19.55
C GLN A 192 10.05 -0.48 20.11
N SER A 193 11.23 0.13 20.21
CA SER A 193 11.42 1.46 20.80
C SER A 193 10.81 2.59 19.96
N VAL A 194 10.77 2.44 18.63
CA VAL A 194 10.17 3.41 17.70
C VAL A 194 9.29 2.69 16.70
N ALA A 195 8.16 3.32 16.33
CA ALA A 195 7.37 2.91 15.18
C ALA A 195 6.56 4.04 14.56
N CYS A 196 6.08 3.79 13.34
CA CYS A 196 5.17 4.65 12.62
C CYS A 196 3.80 4.01 12.48
N MET A 197 2.74 4.75 12.80
CA MET A 197 1.36 4.38 12.51
C MET A 197 0.90 5.10 11.24
N THR A 198 0.61 4.32 10.20
CA THR A 198 0.14 4.86 8.92
C THR A 198 -0.87 3.92 8.27
N THR A 199 -1.71 4.51 7.44
CA THR A 199 -2.75 3.82 6.68
C THR A 199 -2.46 3.72 5.20
N ASP A 200 -1.42 4.40 4.72
CA ASP A 200 -1.05 4.38 3.31
C ASP A 200 -0.10 3.22 3.00
N PHE A 201 -0.48 2.39 2.02
CA PHE A 201 0.33 1.28 1.54
C PHE A 201 1.72 1.73 1.04
N ALA A 202 1.83 2.90 0.41
CA ALA A 202 3.11 3.40 -0.10
C ALA A 202 4.07 3.72 1.05
N MET A 203 3.57 4.36 2.11
CA MET A 203 4.38 4.64 3.31
C MET A 203 4.80 3.33 3.99
N GLN A 204 3.89 2.38 4.14
CA GLN A 204 4.17 1.08 4.74
C GLN A 204 5.24 0.31 3.96
N ASN A 205 5.20 0.31 2.62
CA ASN A 205 6.21 -0.32 1.77
C ASN A 205 7.61 0.24 2.06
N VAL A 206 7.75 1.58 2.02
CA VAL A 206 9.04 2.24 2.24
C VAL A 206 9.55 1.99 3.64
N LEU A 207 8.70 2.13 4.66
CA LEU A 207 9.06 1.89 6.06
C LEU A 207 9.58 0.46 6.26
N ILE A 208 8.86 -0.55 5.77
CA ILE A 208 9.30 -1.95 5.90
C ILE A 208 10.60 -2.19 5.12
N HIS A 209 10.74 -1.69 3.90
CA HIS A 209 11.98 -1.86 3.15
C HIS A 209 13.17 -1.17 3.82
N MET A 210 12.97 -0.02 4.48
CA MET A 210 14.00 0.66 5.29
C MET A 210 14.32 -0.07 6.60
N GLY A 211 13.53 -1.08 6.98
CA GLY A 211 13.67 -1.78 8.26
C GLY A 211 13.09 -1.02 9.45
N LEU A 212 12.17 -0.09 9.18
CA LEU A 212 11.43 0.66 10.17
C LEU A 212 10.14 -0.05 10.54
N ASN A 213 9.75 0.12 11.79
CA ASN A 213 8.59 -0.55 12.35
C ASN A 213 7.30 0.18 12.01
N VAL A 214 6.32 -0.59 11.56
CA VAL A 214 5.00 -0.09 11.16
C VAL A 214 3.93 -0.70 12.05
N VAL A 215 3.00 0.14 12.49
CA VAL A 215 1.87 -0.26 13.33
C VAL A 215 0.57 0.02 12.59
N THR A 216 -0.36 -0.93 12.63
CA THR A 216 -1.70 -0.75 12.07
C THR A 216 -2.56 0.14 12.96
N LEU A 217 -3.72 0.57 12.47
CA LEU A 217 -4.70 1.33 13.27
C LEU A 217 -5.10 0.63 14.56
N ASP A 218 -5.03 -0.71 14.57
CA ASP A 218 -5.42 -1.58 15.67
C ASP A 218 -4.29 -1.81 16.70
N GLY A 219 -3.10 -1.23 16.48
CA GLY A 219 -1.95 -1.36 17.37
C GLY A 219 -1.06 -2.58 17.12
N PHE A 220 -1.33 -3.37 16.08
CA PHE A 220 -0.50 -4.53 15.73
C PHE A 220 0.71 -4.12 14.88
N ALA A 221 1.85 -4.78 15.10
CA ALA A 221 3.03 -4.61 14.27
C ALA A 221 2.85 -5.29 12.90
N THR A 222 3.04 -4.54 11.82
CA THR A 222 2.94 -5.06 10.46
C THR A 222 4.24 -5.75 10.07
N LYS A 223 4.19 -7.08 9.92
CA LYS A 223 5.35 -7.88 9.48
C LYS A 223 5.54 -7.96 7.97
N SER A 224 4.47 -7.83 7.20
CA SER A 224 4.53 -7.93 5.74
C SER A 224 3.53 -6.98 5.09
N VAL A 225 3.89 -6.38 3.97
CA VAL A 225 2.98 -5.55 3.18
C VAL A 225 2.74 -6.17 1.81
N ARG A 226 1.49 -6.06 1.36
CA ARG A 226 1.08 -6.46 0.02
C ARG A 226 1.08 -5.24 -0.90
N SER A 227 1.98 -5.23 -1.86
CA SER A 227 1.99 -4.28 -2.97
C SER A 227 1.47 -4.95 -4.26
N TRP A 228 1.35 -4.18 -5.34
CA TRP A 228 0.96 -4.67 -6.65
C TRP A 228 2.12 -4.53 -7.62
N GLY A 229 2.33 -5.55 -8.44
CA GLY A 229 3.26 -5.50 -9.57
C GLY A 229 2.67 -6.20 -10.79
N HIS A 230 3.46 -6.34 -11.83
CA HIS A 230 3.17 -7.11 -13.02
C HIS A 230 4.01 -8.39 -13.08
N MET A 231 3.41 -9.49 -13.53
CA MET A 231 4.10 -10.73 -13.87
C MET A 231 3.77 -11.09 -15.32
N CYS A 232 4.78 -11.37 -16.12
CA CYS A 232 4.61 -11.87 -17.47
C CYS A 232 4.12 -13.32 -17.43
N ARG A 233 3.06 -13.65 -18.17
CA ARG A 233 2.53 -15.02 -18.26
C ARG A 233 3.27 -15.93 -19.23
N ALA A 234 4.16 -15.38 -20.07
CA ALA A 234 4.97 -16.15 -21.01
C ALA A 234 6.34 -16.54 -20.40
N CYS A 235 7.12 -15.56 -19.92
CA CYS A 235 8.47 -15.79 -19.40
C CYS A 235 8.55 -15.81 -17.86
N PHE A 236 7.46 -15.47 -17.15
CA PHE A 236 7.39 -15.39 -15.68
C PHE A 236 8.24 -14.31 -15.02
N ASP A 237 8.75 -13.34 -15.79
CA ASP A 237 9.43 -12.19 -15.21
C ASP A 237 8.45 -11.27 -14.48
N ILE A 238 8.94 -10.70 -13.40
CA ILE A 238 8.17 -9.85 -12.49
C ILE A 238 8.72 -8.43 -12.56
N TYR A 239 7.81 -7.48 -12.62
CA TYR A 239 8.07 -6.06 -12.71
C TYR A 239 7.30 -5.36 -11.59
N PRO A 240 7.96 -4.63 -10.67
CA PRO A 240 7.26 -3.81 -9.68
C PRO A 240 6.41 -2.69 -10.31
N ASN A 241 6.86 -2.19 -11.46
CA ASN A 241 6.17 -1.13 -12.18
C ASN A 241 4.82 -1.62 -12.72
N THR A 242 3.73 -1.02 -12.23
CA THR A 242 2.33 -1.32 -12.59
C THR A 242 1.84 -0.66 -13.88
N LEU A 243 2.72 0.08 -14.59
CA LEU A 243 2.37 0.84 -15.79
C LEU A 243 2.79 0.16 -17.10
N ARG A 244 3.52 -0.95 -17.03
CA ARG A 244 4.03 -1.65 -18.21
C ARG A 244 2.91 -2.42 -18.91
N GLN A 245 2.87 -2.31 -20.24
CA GLN A 245 1.96 -3.08 -21.09
C GLN A 245 2.65 -4.27 -21.79
N PHE A 246 3.96 -4.20 -21.93
CA PHE A 246 4.80 -5.21 -22.58
C PHE A 246 5.86 -5.71 -21.61
N CYS A 247 6.29 -6.96 -21.80
CA CYS A 247 7.37 -7.56 -21.04
C CYS A 247 8.73 -7.22 -21.69
N GLU A 248 9.72 -6.78 -20.92
CA GLU A 248 11.05 -6.42 -21.46
C GLU A 248 11.84 -7.62 -21.96
N ASN A 249 11.68 -8.78 -21.33
CA ASN A 249 12.42 -9.99 -21.70
C ASN A 249 11.86 -10.67 -22.94
N CYS A 250 10.53 -10.86 -23.02
CA CYS A 250 9.91 -11.59 -24.13
C CYS A 250 9.16 -10.71 -25.14
N GLY A 251 9.08 -9.38 -24.92
CA GLY A 251 8.41 -8.41 -25.80
C GLY A 251 6.87 -8.51 -25.86
N ASN A 252 6.27 -9.58 -25.32
CA ASN A 252 4.84 -9.85 -25.46
C ASN A 252 3.99 -9.03 -24.47
N ALA A 253 2.79 -8.64 -24.91
CA ALA A 253 1.74 -8.04 -24.07
C ALA A 253 1.02 -9.08 -23.20
N THR A 254 1.76 -9.77 -22.36
CA THR A 254 1.26 -10.86 -21.48
C THR A 254 1.49 -10.54 -20.00
N VAL A 255 1.67 -9.27 -19.67
CA VAL A 255 1.86 -8.80 -18.29
C VAL A 255 0.52 -8.71 -17.56
N ASP A 256 0.39 -9.47 -16.49
CA ASP A 256 -0.79 -9.50 -15.64
C ASP A 256 -0.48 -8.84 -14.30
N ARG A 257 -1.43 -8.08 -13.75
CA ARG A 257 -1.26 -7.48 -12.41
C ARG A 257 -1.36 -8.58 -11.35
N VAL A 258 -0.35 -8.69 -10.50
CA VAL A 258 -0.25 -9.69 -9.43
C VAL A 258 0.11 -9.02 -8.10
N PRO A 259 -0.35 -9.58 -6.97
CA PRO A 259 0.07 -9.10 -5.66
C PRO A 259 1.49 -9.59 -5.31
N LEU A 260 2.32 -8.65 -4.89
CA LEU A 260 3.65 -8.89 -4.34
C LEU A 260 3.53 -8.75 -2.82
N VAL A 261 4.04 -9.72 -2.06
CA VAL A 261 4.07 -9.67 -0.60
C VAL A 261 5.53 -9.52 -0.19
N VAL A 262 5.85 -8.40 0.44
CA VAL A 262 7.17 -8.12 0.99
C VAL A 262 7.17 -8.57 2.44
N ASP A 263 8.04 -9.50 2.78
CA ASP A 263 8.28 -9.93 4.16
C ASP A 263 9.27 -8.97 4.85
N GLY A 264 8.97 -8.50 6.06
CA GLY A 264 9.75 -7.46 6.73
C GLY A 264 11.05 -7.96 7.35
N GLU A 265 11.06 -9.20 7.85
CA GLU A 265 12.22 -9.83 8.50
C GLU A 265 13.22 -10.33 7.45
N THR A 266 12.75 -11.15 6.51
CA THR A 266 13.61 -11.75 5.48
C THR A 266 13.88 -10.82 4.31
N GLY A 267 12.99 -9.86 4.07
CA GLY A 267 13.04 -9.02 2.90
C GLY A 267 12.64 -9.70 1.59
N GLU A 268 12.20 -10.94 1.64
CA GLU A 268 11.81 -11.69 0.46
C GLU A 268 10.50 -11.16 -0.11
N VAL A 269 10.49 -10.90 -1.42
CA VAL A 269 9.28 -10.49 -2.13
C VAL A 269 8.66 -11.71 -2.81
N ARG A 270 7.58 -12.21 -2.19
CA ARG A 270 6.85 -13.37 -2.67
C ARG A 270 5.72 -12.94 -3.57
N VAL A 271 5.68 -13.47 -4.79
CA VAL A 271 4.56 -13.21 -5.71
C VAL A 271 3.46 -14.23 -5.46
N LYS A 272 2.28 -13.75 -5.07
CA LYS A 272 1.13 -14.62 -4.87
C LYS A 272 0.32 -14.71 -6.16
N ASP A 273 0.66 -15.69 -7.00
CA ASP A 273 -0.14 -15.95 -8.20
C ASP A 273 -1.47 -16.62 -7.83
N THR A 274 -2.55 -15.84 -7.92
CA THR A 274 -3.90 -16.32 -7.65
C THR A 274 -4.55 -16.94 -8.88
N ARG A 275 -3.98 -16.77 -10.08
CA ARG A 275 -4.58 -17.23 -11.33
C ARG A 275 -4.26 -18.71 -11.57
N LYS A 276 -5.26 -19.57 -11.39
CA LYS A 276 -5.09 -21.03 -11.57
C LYS A 276 -5.02 -21.47 -13.03
N TRP A 277 -5.65 -20.73 -13.96
CA TRP A 277 -5.76 -21.12 -15.38
C TRP A 277 -5.59 -19.91 -16.31
N ILE A 278 -4.73 -20.07 -17.33
CA ILE A 278 -4.55 -19.08 -18.43
C ILE A 278 -5.44 -19.49 -19.60
N ASN A 279 -6.39 -18.63 -19.97
CA ASN A 279 -7.30 -18.89 -21.09
C ASN A 279 -6.77 -18.23 -22.37
N ASN A 280 -6.47 -19.04 -23.38
CA ASN A 280 -5.96 -18.59 -24.68
C ASN A 280 -7.06 -18.21 -25.68
N ARG A 281 -8.34 -18.21 -25.27
CA ARG A 281 -9.43 -17.83 -26.18
C ARG A 281 -9.35 -16.35 -26.53
N GLY A 282 -9.37 -16.06 -27.83
CA GLY A 282 -9.34 -14.69 -28.35
C GLY A 282 -7.94 -14.09 -28.44
N THR A 283 -6.88 -14.87 -28.25
CA THR A 283 -5.50 -14.41 -28.49
C THR A 283 -5.10 -14.49 -29.96
N ILE A 284 -5.66 -15.45 -30.70
CA ILE A 284 -5.46 -15.60 -32.15
C ILE A 284 -6.68 -15.03 -32.88
N TYR A 285 -6.45 -14.01 -33.69
CA TYR A 285 -7.48 -13.34 -34.49
C TYR A 285 -6.84 -12.65 -35.69
N THR A 286 -7.64 -12.34 -36.71
CA THR A 286 -7.19 -11.64 -37.92
C THR A 286 -6.83 -10.19 -37.58
N GLN A 287 -5.59 -9.81 -37.87
CA GLN A 287 -5.11 -8.45 -37.65
C GLN A 287 -5.51 -7.53 -38.82
N PRO A 288 -5.79 -6.23 -38.55
CA PRO A 288 -6.01 -5.25 -39.61
C PRO A 288 -4.74 -5.08 -40.45
N LYS A 289 -4.90 -4.74 -41.72
CA LYS A 289 -3.76 -4.41 -42.58
C LYS A 289 -3.05 -3.17 -42.02
N PRO A 290 -1.71 -3.11 -42.03
CA PRO A 290 -0.99 -1.91 -41.62
C PRO A 290 -1.38 -0.76 -42.56
N VAL A 291 -1.85 0.35 -41.99
CA VAL A 291 -2.24 1.54 -42.77
C VAL A 291 -1.37 2.73 -42.39
N THR A 292 -0.90 3.44 -43.39
CA THR A 292 -0.16 4.70 -43.25
C THR A 292 -1.10 5.88 -43.31
N GLY A 293 -0.91 6.89 -42.44
CA GLY A 293 -1.71 8.12 -42.44
C GLY A 293 -1.87 8.71 -41.05
N LYS A 294 -2.00 10.04 -40.96
CA LYS A 294 -2.04 10.78 -39.68
C LYS A 294 -3.32 10.57 -38.87
N SER A 295 -4.46 10.30 -39.52
CA SER A 295 -5.80 10.23 -38.90
C SER A 295 -6.22 8.86 -38.41
N LYS A 296 -5.59 7.77 -38.88
CA LYS A 296 -5.97 6.41 -38.47
C LYS A 296 -5.35 6.02 -37.12
N GLN A 297 -6.14 5.33 -36.29
CA GLN A 297 -5.71 4.79 -35.00
C GLN A 297 -4.58 3.78 -35.19
N MET A 298 -3.53 3.86 -34.36
CA MET A 298 -2.37 2.99 -34.45
C MET A 298 -2.69 1.64 -33.82
N TYR A 299 -2.42 0.56 -34.55
CA TYR A 299 -2.55 -0.82 -34.06
C TYR A 299 -1.26 -1.23 -33.37
N ILE A 300 -1.28 -1.29 -32.04
CA ILE A 300 -0.07 -1.45 -31.22
C ILE A 300 0.10 -2.91 -30.84
N VAL A 301 1.22 -3.53 -31.19
CA VAL A 301 1.52 -4.94 -30.90
C VAL A 301 2.85 -5.14 -30.18
N SER A 302 3.66 -4.09 -30.07
CA SER A 302 5.00 -4.14 -29.50
C SER A 302 5.37 -2.84 -28.78
N GLU A 303 6.34 -2.91 -27.87
CA GLU A 303 6.75 -1.80 -27.02
C GLU A 303 7.46 -0.67 -27.80
N ASP A 304 8.24 -1.01 -28.81
CA ASP A 304 8.95 -0.05 -29.67
C ASP A 304 8.00 0.89 -30.44
N GLN A 305 6.79 0.42 -30.79
CA GLN A 305 5.75 1.24 -31.39
C GLN A 305 5.29 2.36 -30.44
N LEU A 306 5.37 2.15 -29.12
CA LEU A 306 5.11 3.19 -28.12
C LEU A 306 6.21 4.26 -28.08
N MET A 307 7.39 3.98 -28.64
CA MET A 307 8.51 4.92 -28.66
C MET A 307 8.53 5.82 -29.89
N MET A 308 7.67 5.55 -30.88
CA MET A 308 7.58 6.35 -32.09
C MET A 308 7.18 7.81 -31.78
N PRO A 309 7.79 8.81 -32.45
CA PRO A 309 7.49 10.22 -32.22
C PRO A 309 5.99 10.56 -32.33
N ARG A 310 5.31 9.94 -33.29
CA ARG A 310 3.86 10.09 -33.48
C ARG A 310 3.07 9.67 -32.23
N TYR A 311 3.41 8.52 -31.66
CA TYR A 311 2.74 8.00 -30.48
C TYR A 311 3.07 8.83 -29.23
N ARG A 312 4.33 9.25 -29.06
CA ARG A 312 4.72 10.18 -27.99
C ARG A 312 3.89 11.47 -28.01
N ASN A 313 3.62 12.01 -29.20
CA ASN A 313 2.76 13.19 -29.36
C ASN A 313 1.30 12.88 -29.03
N GLN A 314 0.77 11.74 -29.47
CA GLN A 314 -0.59 11.30 -29.13
C GLN A 314 -0.76 11.10 -27.62
N LEU A 315 0.24 10.53 -26.93
CA LEU A 315 0.22 10.32 -25.49
C LEU A 315 0.24 11.65 -24.72
N ARG A 316 1.02 12.62 -25.18
CA ARG A 316 1.01 14.00 -24.65
C ARG A 316 -0.36 14.65 -24.82
N GLU A 317 -1.00 14.47 -25.97
CA GLU A 317 -2.34 15.00 -26.23
C GLU A 317 -3.40 14.32 -25.37
N MET A 318 -3.33 13.00 -25.18
CA MET A 318 -4.21 12.26 -24.28
C MET A 318 -4.05 12.71 -22.82
N ASN A 319 -2.81 12.89 -22.36
CA ASN A 319 -2.53 13.43 -21.02
C ASN A 319 -3.09 14.86 -20.88
N ARG A 320 -2.98 15.71 -21.91
CA ARG A 320 -3.55 17.06 -21.91
C ARG A 320 -5.08 17.05 -21.89
N LYS A 321 -5.74 16.17 -22.65
CA LYS A 321 -7.22 16.04 -22.64
C LYS A 321 -7.73 15.52 -21.30
N ASN A 322 -7.06 14.50 -20.73
CA ASN A 322 -7.40 13.99 -19.41
C ASN A 322 -7.25 15.07 -18.32
N ALA A 323 -6.31 16.01 -18.46
CA ALA A 323 -6.16 17.16 -17.56
C ALA A 323 -7.36 18.13 -17.56
N VAL A 324 -8.18 18.10 -18.62
CA VAL A 324 -9.29 19.05 -18.85
C VAL A 324 -10.67 18.42 -18.58
N ASP A 325 -10.79 17.09 -18.56
CA ASP A 325 -12.08 16.40 -18.32
C ASP A 325 -12.47 16.37 -16.82
N GLU A 326 -13.21 17.39 -16.38
CA GLU A 326 -13.83 17.47 -15.03
C GLU A 326 -14.98 16.46 -14.81
N ILE A 327 -15.51 15.82 -15.86
CA ILE A 327 -16.74 14.99 -15.82
C ILE A 327 -16.49 13.50 -15.51
N SER A 328 -15.26 13.09 -15.17
CA SER A 328 -14.95 11.68 -14.84
C SER A 328 -15.20 11.28 -13.37
N HIS A 329 -16.02 12.04 -12.64
CA HIS A 329 -16.32 11.85 -11.21
C HIS A 329 -17.35 10.75 -10.87
N PHE A 330 -18.10 10.22 -11.85
CA PHE A 330 -19.23 9.30 -11.57
C PHE A 330 -19.00 7.80 -11.82
N ASN A 331 -17.86 7.37 -12.35
CA ASN A 331 -17.52 5.94 -12.47
C ASN A 331 -16.39 5.60 -11.49
N ALA A 332 -16.79 5.36 -10.24
CA ALA A 332 -15.89 5.22 -9.08
C ALA A 332 -15.67 3.77 -8.63
N ASP A 333 -15.94 2.77 -9.47
CA ASP A 333 -15.64 1.37 -9.15
C ASP A 333 -14.51 0.83 -10.05
N ASP A 334 -13.51 0.24 -9.40
CA ASP A 334 -12.43 -0.59 -9.93
C ASP A 334 -11.13 0.03 -10.51
N GLY A 335 -10.80 1.31 -10.26
CA GLY A 335 -9.48 1.76 -10.73
C GLY A 335 -8.90 3.14 -10.40
N LYS A 336 -9.48 3.94 -9.50
CA LYS A 336 -8.88 5.23 -9.11
C LYS A 336 -8.31 5.16 -7.69
N ILE A 337 -6.98 5.17 -7.59
CA ILE A 337 -6.28 5.61 -6.38
C ILE A 337 -6.44 7.13 -6.31
N GLY A 338 -7.22 7.58 -5.33
CA GLY A 338 -7.14 8.91 -4.69
C GLY A 338 -7.37 10.15 -5.55
N ALA A 339 -8.57 10.72 -5.46
CA ALA A 339 -8.78 12.16 -5.65
C ALA A 339 -9.54 12.71 -4.43
N GLY A 340 -8.79 12.96 -3.37
CA GLY A 340 -9.23 13.72 -2.20
C GLY A 340 -7.97 14.32 -1.58
N PHE A 341 -7.97 15.64 -1.41
CA PHE A 341 -6.90 16.48 -0.84
C PHE A 341 -5.72 16.86 -1.76
N GLY A 342 -5.87 18.04 -2.40
CA GLY A 342 -4.84 19.08 -2.36
C GLY A 342 -3.51 18.92 -3.13
N ALA A 343 -3.32 17.89 -3.94
CA ALA A 343 -2.12 17.73 -4.78
C ALA A 343 -2.48 17.81 -6.28
N PRO A 344 -1.61 18.38 -7.14
CA PRO A 344 -1.90 18.55 -8.56
C PRO A 344 -2.10 17.18 -9.23
N ASN A 345 -3.33 16.93 -9.69
CA ASN A 345 -3.75 15.92 -10.67
C ASN A 345 -2.82 14.70 -10.81
N LYS A 346 -2.86 13.77 -9.85
CA LYS A 346 -2.31 12.41 -10.03
C LYS A 346 -3.18 11.63 -11.03
N GLN A 347 -3.02 11.93 -12.32
CA GLN A 347 -3.61 11.14 -13.40
C GLN A 347 -2.75 9.91 -13.65
N LEU A 348 -3.37 8.72 -13.66
CA LEU A 348 -2.71 7.54 -14.21
C LEU A 348 -2.19 7.89 -15.61
N PRO A 349 -0.91 7.61 -15.93
CA PRO A 349 -0.37 7.93 -17.24
C PRO A 349 -1.29 7.40 -18.34
N ALA A 350 -1.54 8.21 -19.39
CA ALA A 350 -2.36 7.78 -20.54
C ALA A 350 -1.87 6.45 -21.14
N LEU A 351 -0.61 6.08 -20.89
CA LEU A 351 -0.02 4.80 -21.25
C LEU A 351 -0.87 3.62 -20.80
N VAL A 352 -1.44 3.60 -19.59
CA VAL A 352 -2.27 2.48 -19.11
C VAL A 352 -3.56 2.30 -19.92
N ARG A 353 -4.06 3.39 -20.51
CA ARG A 353 -5.33 3.42 -21.26
C ARG A 353 -5.17 3.07 -22.73
N VAL A 354 -3.94 2.94 -23.22
CA VAL A 354 -3.70 2.67 -24.62
C VAL A 354 -4.09 1.22 -24.94
N PRO A 355 -4.97 0.98 -25.93
CA PRO A 355 -5.35 -0.35 -26.31
C PRO A 355 -4.19 -1.04 -27.04
N VAL A 356 -3.73 -2.17 -26.50
CA VAL A 356 -2.86 -3.10 -27.21
C VAL A 356 -3.71 -3.96 -28.13
N GLY A 357 -3.27 -4.12 -29.38
CA GLY A 357 -3.97 -4.84 -30.44
C GLY A 357 -5.34 -4.24 -30.70
N LEU A 358 -6.38 -5.08 -30.64
CA LEU A 358 -7.77 -4.66 -30.77
C LEU A 358 -8.39 -4.20 -29.43
N GLY A 359 -7.59 -4.12 -28.36
CA GLY A 359 -8.03 -3.71 -27.03
C GLY A 359 -8.65 -4.85 -26.21
N ARG A 360 -9.48 -4.49 -25.23
CA ARG A 360 -10.04 -5.45 -24.27
C ARG A 360 -11.18 -6.29 -24.88
N GLY A 361 -11.20 -7.57 -24.52
CA GLY A 361 -12.23 -8.53 -24.91
C GLY A 361 -11.74 -9.56 -25.94
N ASN A 362 -12.57 -10.57 -26.23
CA ASN A 362 -12.27 -11.58 -27.24
C ASN A 362 -12.74 -11.10 -28.62
N PRO A 363 -11.83 -10.80 -29.57
CA PRO A 363 -12.20 -10.30 -30.90
C PRO A 363 -13.04 -11.28 -31.72
N ASN A 364 -12.91 -12.59 -31.45
CA ASN A 364 -13.66 -13.63 -32.13
C ASN A 364 -15.09 -13.80 -31.59
N SER A 365 -15.49 -13.04 -30.56
CA SER A 365 -16.85 -13.14 -30.01
C SER A 365 -17.83 -12.26 -30.80
N ASN A 366 -19.04 -12.79 -31.05
CA ASN A 366 -20.09 -12.07 -31.78
C ASN A 366 -20.41 -10.71 -31.14
N LYS A 367 -20.46 -10.64 -29.81
CA LYS A 367 -20.72 -9.41 -29.06
C LYS A 367 -19.63 -8.36 -29.30
N TRP A 368 -18.36 -8.79 -29.34
CA TRP A 368 -17.25 -7.89 -29.59
C TRP A 368 -17.25 -7.39 -31.04
N MET A 369 -17.47 -8.29 -32.00
CA MET A 369 -17.58 -7.97 -33.44
C MET A 369 -18.71 -6.97 -33.72
N GLN A 370 -19.87 -7.13 -33.08
CA GLN A 370 -20.99 -6.19 -33.21
C GLN A 370 -20.63 -4.81 -32.67
N LYS A 371 -19.99 -4.74 -31.49
CA LYS A 371 -19.59 -3.48 -30.86
C LYS A 371 -18.53 -2.73 -31.66
N HIS A 372 -17.59 -3.42 -32.28
CA HIS A 372 -16.43 -2.83 -32.97
C HIS A 372 -16.52 -2.89 -34.51
N LYS A 373 -17.72 -3.15 -35.05
CA LYS A 373 -17.97 -3.31 -36.50
C LYS A 373 -17.51 -2.12 -37.34
N ARG A 374 -17.53 -0.90 -36.79
CA ARG A 374 -17.04 0.32 -37.46
C ARG A 374 -15.51 0.33 -37.57
N LEU A 375 -14.82 -0.01 -36.48
CA LEU A 375 -13.35 -0.04 -36.43
C LEU A 375 -12.73 -1.09 -37.36
N LEU A 376 -13.45 -2.19 -37.61
CA LEU A 376 -12.98 -3.26 -38.52
C LEU A 376 -13.24 -2.99 -40.01
N ARG A 377 -14.01 -1.95 -40.35
CA ARG A 377 -14.33 -1.60 -41.74
C ARG A 377 -13.34 -0.61 -42.36
N GLU A 378 -12.57 0.09 -41.53
CA GLU A 378 -11.57 1.10 -41.91
C GLU A 378 -10.17 0.49 -42.04
#